data_AF-A0A0K3C684-F1
#
_entry.id   AF-A0A0K3C684-F1
#
_cell.length_a   1.000
_cell.length_b   1.000
_cell.length_c   1.000
_cell.angle_alpha   90.00
_cell.angle_beta   90.00
_cell.angle_gamma   90.00
#
_symmetry.space_group_name_H-M   'P 1'
#
loop_
_entity.id
_entity.type
_entity.pdbx_description
1 polymer ?
#
loop_
_entity_poly.entity_id
_entity_poly.type
_entity_poly.pdbx_seq_one_letter_code
_entity_poly.pdbx_strand_id
1 'polypeptide(L)'
;MLPFRPPIALFSPEWVTIHLAAPPLHSNNPLLLEPSRLLTRTVHPRTPTDEQRLIGYHSYFHSQIAAMCNEISVRLEGEATVHGMGPDKDLFRQVVETLEQGFSRTNDRAAALLRARGLQSKLRWDIERFPNAPTRWRTVDAFVLEVLGTFHAGVLGRHIEPTYLWTFVAPLRFIHIDISAWVVYCTNPSSESWKTIWRQFEQTDGPAGRAWEGIIHAHRGSWDRLLAQAQREIGKERFVPRARTVGRF
;
A
#
# COMPACT_ATOMS: atom_id res chain seq x y z
N MET A 1 5.99 -16.69 -38.88
CA MET A 1 5.10 -15.67 -38.27
C MET A 1 5.02 -15.96 -36.79
N LEU A 2 5.39 -14.99 -35.95
CA LEU A 2 5.44 -15.12 -34.50
C LEU A 2 4.03 -15.34 -33.92
N PRO A 3 3.86 -16.17 -32.89
CA PRO A 3 2.57 -16.32 -32.22
C PRO A 3 2.26 -15.03 -31.47
N PHE A 4 1.08 -14.49 -31.76
CA PHE A 4 0.48 -13.36 -31.06
C PHE A 4 0.30 -13.77 -29.60
N ARG A 5 1.20 -13.34 -28.70
CA ARG A 5 0.92 -13.38 -27.27
C ARG A 5 -0.22 -12.38 -27.06
N PRO A 6 -1.35 -12.76 -26.42
CA PRO A 6 -2.32 -11.76 -26.02
C PRO A 6 -1.60 -10.72 -25.14
N PRO A 7 -2.02 -9.44 -25.17
CA PRO A 7 -1.55 -8.52 -24.14
C PRO A 7 -1.84 -9.23 -22.82
N ILE A 8 -0.82 -9.37 -21.98
CA ILE A 8 -0.97 -9.78 -20.59
C ILE A 8 -2.23 -9.07 -20.13
N ALA A 9 -3.27 -9.82 -19.75
CA ALA A 9 -4.47 -9.21 -19.19
C ALA A 9 -3.93 -8.33 -18.07
N LEU A 10 -3.96 -7.01 -18.26
CA LEU A 10 -3.13 -6.06 -17.51
C LEU A 10 -3.33 -6.17 -16.01
N PHE A 11 -4.38 -6.88 -15.58
CA PHE A 11 -4.70 -7.14 -14.20
C PHE A 11 -5.34 -8.53 -14.09
N SER A 12 -4.64 -9.49 -13.51
CA SER A 12 -5.31 -10.70 -13.02
C SER A 12 -6.17 -10.33 -11.79
N PRO A 13 -7.18 -11.11 -11.42
CA PRO A 13 -7.91 -10.92 -10.15
C PRO A 13 -7.00 -10.85 -8.92
N GLU A 14 -5.79 -11.41 -9.04
CA GLU A 14 -4.77 -11.47 -7.99
C GLU A 14 -4.11 -10.09 -7.77
N TRP A 15 -4.06 -9.21 -8.79
CA TRP A 15 -3.58 -7.82 -8.66
C TRP A 15 -4.46 -7.00 -7.71
N VAL A 16 -5.77 -7.25 -7.68
CA VAL A 16 -6.70 -6.55 -6.76
C VAL A 16 -6.35 -6.80 -5.30
N THR A 17 -5.74 -7.94 -5.00
CA THR A 17 -5.35 -8.33 -3.63
C THR A 17 -3.99 -7.82 -3.17
N ILE A 18 -3.08 -7.50 -4.09
CA ILE A 18 -1.76 -6.97 -3.78
C ILE A 18 -1.79 -5.44 -3.70
N HIS A 19 -2.68 -4.81 -4.46
CA HIS A 19 -2.74 -3.37 -4.60
C HIS A 19 -3.82 -2.73 -3.71
N LEU A 20 -3.43 -2.46 -2.47
CA LEU A 20 -4.30 -2.04 -1.37
C LEU A 20 -4.96 -0.67 -1.58
N ALA A 21 -4.32 0.20 -2.39
CA ALA A 21 -4.83 1.53 -2.69
C ALA A 21 -5.03 1.79 -4.18
N ALA A 22 -4.65 0.89 -5.10
CA ALA A 22 -4.75 1.17 -6.53
C ALA A 22 -6.19 1.43 -6.99
N PRO A 23 -6.43 2.28 -8.01
CA PRO A 23 -7.76 2.52 -8.56
C PRO A 23 -8.51 1.22 -8.94
N PRO A 24 -9.85 1.22 -8.81
CA PRO A 24 -10.67 0.10 -9.25
C PRO A 24 -10.57 -0.10 -10.76
N LEU A 25 -10.39 -1.35 -11.15
CA LEU A 25 -9.98 -1.75 -12.50
C LEU A 25 -11.08 -1.62 -13.55
N HIS A 26 -12.35 -1.58 -13.11
CA HIS A 26 -13.51 -1.54 -13.99
C HIS A 26 -14.53 -0.51 -13.50
N SER A 27 -14.97 0.38 -14.39
CA SER A 27 -16.03 1.37 -14.14
C SER A 27 -17.35 0.75 -13.67
N ASN A 28 -17.55 -0.55 -13.92
CA ASN A 28 -18.80 -1.27 -13.67
C ASN A 28 -18.73 -2.14 -12.41
N ASN A 29 -17.72 -2.00 -11.55
CA ASN A 29 -17.73 -2.71 -10.27
C ASN A 29 -18.93 -2.21 -9.45
N PRO A 30 -19.91 -3.05 -9.09
CA PRO A 30 -21.11 -2.60 -8.38
C PRO A 30 -20.80 -2.03 -6.98
N LEU A 31 -19.59 -2.25 -6.45
CA LEU A 31 -19.10 -1.71 -5.18
C LEU A 31 -18.39 -0.36 -5.31
N LEU A 32 -18.12 0.09 -6.53
CA LEU A 32 -17.49 1.37 -6.79
C LEU A 32 -18.51 2.46 -6.43
N LEU A 33 -18.27 3.13 -5.30
CA LEU A 33 -18.99 4.35 -4.98
C LEU A 33 -18.96 5.28 -6.19
N GLU A 34 -20.12 5.85 -6.54
CA GLU A 34 -20.23 6.93 -7.53
C GLU A 34 -19.00 7.86 -7.40
N PRO A 35 -18.26 8.15 -8.47
CA PRO A 35 -16.94 8.76 -8.32
C PRO A 35 -16.95 10.12 -7.59
N SER A 36 -18.08 10.82 -7.61
CA SER A 36 -18.36 12.02 -6.81
C SER A 36 -18.40 11.77 -5.28
N ARG A 37 -18.80 10.58 -4.84
CA ARG A 37 -18.74 10.12 -3.43
C ARG A 37 -17.33 9.71 -3.01
N LEU A 38 -16.45 9.32 -3.93
CA LEU A 38 -15.04 9.09 -3.63
C LEU A 38 -14.30 10.42 -3.40
N LEU A 39 -14.53 11.41 -4.27
CA LEU A 39 -13.97 12.77 -4.17
C LEU A 39 -14.20 13.42 -2.80
N THR A 40 -15.43 13.34 -2.29
CA THR A 40 -15.83 14.00 -1.03
C THR A 40 -15.41 13.25 0.24
N ARG A 41 -14.87 12.02 0.11
CA ARG A 41 -14.64 11.15 1.27
C ARG A 41 -13.24 10.53 1.33
N THR A 42 -12.41 10.79 0.33
CA THR A 42 -11.04 10.25 0.24
C THR A 42 -10.06 11.08 1.04
N VAL A 43 -10.26 12.38 1.19
CA VAL A 43 -9.38 13.24 1.99
C VAL A 43 -9.88 13.28 3.44
N HIS A 44 -9.02 12.90 4.40
CA HIS A 44 -9.35 13.02 5.81
C HIS A 44 -9.74 14.48 6.15
N PRO A 45 -10.78 14.76 6.97
CA PRO A 45 -11.18 16.14 7.30
C PRO A 45 -10.08 16.98 7.99
N ARG A 46 -9.03 16.31 8.48
CA ARG A 46 -7.86 16.93 9.11
C ARG A 46 -6.68 17.10 8.17
N THR A 47 -6.79 16.66 6.91
CA THR A 47 -5.76 16.87 5.90
C THR A 47 -5.61 18.37 5.70
N PRO A 48 -4.41 18.94 5.94
CA PRO A 48 -4.19 20.35 5.70
C PRO A 48 -4.50 20.69 4.24
N THR A 49 -5.28 21.75 4.01
CA THR A 49 -5.45 22.32 2.67
C THR A 49 -4.25 23.17 2.25
N ASP A 50 -3.45 23.60 3.23
CA ASP A 50 -2.19 24.31 3.05
C ASP A 50 -1.10 23.38 2.50
N GLU A 51 -0.62 23.69 1.30
CA GLU A 51 0.45 22.96 0.62
C GLU A 51 1.73 22.87 1.45
N GLN A 52 2.09 23.92 2.18
CA GLN A 52 3.32 23.93 2.97
C GLN A 52 3.23 22.94 4.13
N ARG A 53 2.05 22.85 4.77
CA ARG A 53 1.77 21.84 5.79
C ARG A 53 1.75 20.42 5.22
N LEU A 54 1.25 20.22 4.00
CA LEU A 54 1.28 18.92 3.32
C LEU A 54 2.71 18.46 3.02
N ILE A 55 3.57 19.37 2.54
CA ILE A 55 4.99 19.08 2.27
C ILE A 55 5.72 18.77 3.60
N GLY A 56 5.45 19.54 4.64
CA GLY A 56 5.97 19.28 5.99
C GLY A 56 5.54 17.91 6.51
N TYR A 57 4.27 17.55 6.31
CA TYR A 57 3.73 16.25 6.69
C TYR A 57 4.40 15.09 5.92
N HIS A 58 4.58 15.19 4.60
CA HIS A 58 5.30 14.17 3.82
C HIS A 58 6.73 13.99 4.33
N SER A 59 7.41 15.09 4.65
CA SER A 59 8.78 15.05 5.19
C SER A 59 8.83 14.37 6.56
N TYR A 60 7.84 14.64 7.43
CA TYR A 60 7.70 13.99 8.73
C TYR A 60 7.40 12.49 8.59
N PHE A 61 6.47 12.13 7.71
CA PHE A 61 6.13 10.73 7.42
C PHE A 61 7.35 9.96 6.91
N HIS A 62 8.08 10.51 5.93
CA HIS A 62 9.32 9.94 5.42
C HIS A 62 10.33 9.69 6.55
N SER A 63 10.54 10.67 7.43
CA SER A 63 11.50 10.51 8.54
C SER A 63 11.10 9.38 9.50
N GLN A 64 9.81 9.14 9.73
CA GLN A 64 9.36 8.02 10.56
C GLN A 64 9.61 6.66 9.90
N ILE A 65 9.23 6.49 8.64
CA ILE A 65 9.42 5.23 7.94
C ILE A 65 10.91 4.94 7.70
N ALA A 66 11.73 5.95 7.38
CA ALA A 66 13.14 5.77 7.10
C ALA A 66 13.89 5.22 8.32
N ALA A 67 13.56 5.71 9.52
CA ALA A 67 14.13 5.18 10.76
C ALA A 67 13.79 3.69 10.97
N MET A 68 12.51 3.32 10.81
CA MET A 68 12.07 1.91 10.94
C MET A 68 12.67 1.03 9.84
N CYS A 69 12.68 1.48 8.59
CA CYS A 69 13.25 0.74 7.45
C CYS A 69 14.74 0.50 7.68
N ASN A 70 15.51 1.51 8.09
CA ASN A 70 16.93 1.37 8.38
C ASN A 70 17.20 0.34 9.48
N GLU A 71 16.46 0.40 10.60
CA GLU A 71 16.62 -0.59 11.67
C GLU A 71 16.25 -2.02 11.24
N ILE A 72 15.19 -2.17 10.44
CA ILE A 72 14.82 -3.46 9.86
C ILE A 72 15.94 -3.96 8.95
N SER A 73 16.43 -3.14 8.02
CA SER A 73 17.47 -3.50 7.06
C SER A 73 18.74 -3.96 7.78
N VAL A 74 19.24 -3.18 8.74
CA VAL A 74 20.42 -3.55 9.56
C VAL A 74 20.19 -4.89 10.27
N ARG A 75 18.99 -5.11 10.82
CA ARG A 75 18.68 -6.35 11.53
C ARG A 75 18.59 -7.55 10.59
N LEU A 76 18.04 -7.35 9.40
CA LEU A 76 17.93 -8.37 8.35
C LEU A 76 19.23 -8.57 7.56
N GLU A 77 20.21 -7.68 7.64
CA GLU A 77 21.56 -7.92 7.11
C GLU A 77 22.37 -8.83 8.04
N GLY A 78 22.21 -8.68 9.35
CA GLY A 78 22.94 -9.51 10.33
C GLY A 78 22.56 -10.99 10.31
N GLU A 79 23.39 -11.85 10.90
CA GLU A 79 23.20 -13.31 10.94
C GLU A 79 22.03 -13.79 11.81
N ALA A 80 21.32 -12.87 12.48
CA ALA A 80 20.22 -13.25 13.36
C ALA A 80 19.03 -13.81 12.57
N THR A 81 18.62 -15.01 12.94
CA THR A 81 17.40 -15.65 12.43
C THR A 81 16.16 -14.95 13.01
N VAL A 82 15.22 -14.64 12.13
CA VAL A 82 13.87 -14.17 12.48
C VAL A 82 12.92 -15.33 12.18
N HIS A 83 12.32 -15.91 13.22
CA HIS A 83 11.37 -17.00 13.06
C HIS A 83 10.16 -16.54 12.26
N GLY A 84 9.78 -17.33 11.26
CA GLY A 84 8.64 -17.08 10.38
C GLY A 84 8.94 -16.30 9.10
N MET A 85 10.17 -15.79 8.92
CA MET A 85 10.61 -15.17 7.67
C MET A 85 11.18 -16.17 6.66
N GLY A 86 11.71 -17.31 7.15
CA GLY A 86 12.19 -18.39 6.29
C GLY A 86 13.33 -17.96 5.35
N PRO A 87 13.40 -18.52 4.13
CA PRO A 87 14.40 -18.12 3.12
C PRO A 87 14.11 -16.75 2.49
N ASP A 88 12.95 -16.15 2.77
CA ASP A 88 12.46 -14.92 2.10
C ASP A 88 12.99 -13.63 2.74
N LYS A 89 14.02 -13.73 3.57
CA LYS A 89 14.61 -12.60 4.32
C LYS A 89 15.03 -11.45 3.40
N ASP A 90 15.76 -11.76 2.34
CA ASP A 90 16.23 -10.77 1.36
C ASP A 90 15.07 -10.13 0.59
N LEU A 91 14.02 -10.91 0.35
CA LEU A 91 12.80 -10.42 -0.28
C LEU A 91 12.12 -9.37 0.59
N PHE A 92 11.95 -9.61 1.90
CA PHE A 92 11.34 -8.62 2.80
C PHE A 92 12.26 -7.43 3.10
N ARG A 93 13.59 -7.61 3.02
CA ARG A 93 14.55 -6.50 3.02
C ARG A 93 14.35 -5.60 1.80
N GLN A 94 14.21 -6.16 0.60
CA GLN A 94 13.90 -5.38 -0.61
C GLN A 94 12.57 -4.64 -0.53
N VAL A 95 11.57 -5.20 0.17
CA VAL A 95 10.29 -4.50 0.38
C VAL A 95 10.48 -3.21 1.17
N VAL A 96 11.22 -3.23 2.28
CA VAL A 96 11.47 -2.02 3.09
C VAL A 96 12.35 -1.00 2.38
N GLU A 97 13.35 -1.45 1.61
CA GLU A 97 14.15 -0.58 0.74
C GLU A 97 13.29 0.12 -0.31
N THR A 98 12.42 -0.63 -0.99
CA THR A 98 11.49 -0.07 -2.00
C THR A 98 10.51 0.91 -1.37
N LEU A 99 10.03 0.61 -0.15
CA LEU A 99 9.13 1.48 0.59
C LEU A 99 9.81 2.81 0.96
N GLU A 100 11.03 2.75 1.50
CA GLU A 100 11.83 3.93 1.83
C GLU A 100 12.10 4.79 0.58
N GLN A 101 12.52 4.15 -0.51
CA GLN A 101 12.78 4.83 -1.78
C GLN A 101 11.50 5.48 -2.35
N GLY A 102 10.38 4.75 -2.32
CA GLY A 102 9.08 5.20 -2.84
C GLY A 102 8.55 6.45 -2.13
N PHE A 103 8.93 6.66 -0.87
CA PHE A 103 8.54 7.82 -0.06
C PHE A 103 9.69 8.79 0.22
N SER A 104 10.85 8.57 -0.40
CA SER A 104 12.02 9.42 -0.25
C SER A 104 11.70 10.88 -0.49
N ARG A 105 12.42 11.78 0.20
CA ARG A 105 12.32 13.22 -0.03
C ARG A 105 12.60 13.51 -1.50
N THR A 106 11.76 14.36 -2.09
CA THR A 106 11.90 14.81 -3.47
C THR A 106 11.93 16.34 -3.50
N ASN A 107 12.74 16.89 -4.40
CA ASN A 107 12.75 18.33 -4.69
C ASN A 107 11.61 18.72 -5.65
N ASP A 108 10.93 17.74 -6.26
CA ASP A 108 9.73 17.96 -7.05
C ASP A 108 8.53 18.22 -6.13
N ARG A 109 8.14 19.49 -6.07
CA ARG A 109 7.00 19.96 -5.28
C ARG A 109 5.69 19.27 -5.67
N ALA A 110 5.44 19.04 -6.96
CA ALA A 110 4.20 18.43 -7.43
C ALA A 110 4.13 16.96 -6.98
N ALA A 111 5.25 16.23 -7.10
CA ALA A 111 5.35 14.86 -6.61
C ALA A 111 5.17 14.78 -5.08
N ALA A 112 5.79 15.70 -4.32
CA ALA A 112 5.65 15.76 -2.86
C ALA A 112 4.20 15.99 -2.43
N LEU A 113 3.50 16.92 -3.09
CA LEU A 113 2.09 17.21 -2.81
C LEU A 113 1.19 16.02 -3.18
N LEU A 114 1.44 15.38 -4.32
CA LEU A 114 0.69 14.18 -4.73
C LEU A 114 0.83 13.06 -3.70
N ARG A 115 2.06 12.78 -3.25
CA ARG A 115 2.33 11.75 -2.23
C ARG A 115 1.72 12.11 -0.88
N ALA A 116 1.84 13.37 -0.44
CA ALA A 116 1.22 13.84 0.81
C ALA A 116 -0.30 13.63 0.80
N ARG A 117 -0.96 13.98 -0.31
CA ARG A 117 -2.40 13.74 -0.51
C ARG A 117 -2.72 12.25 -0.52
N GLY A 118 -1.88 11.43 -1.14
CA GLY A 118 -2.04 9.97 -1.18
C GLY A 118 -1.94 9.33 0.19
N LEU A 119 -0.97 9.73 1.00
CA LEU A 119 -0.82 9.27 2.39
C LEU A 119 -2.04 9.62 3.24
N GLN A 120 -2.61 10.79 3.05
CA GLN A 120 -3.81 11.25 3.75
C GLN A 120 -5.12 10.73 3.14
N SER A 121 -5.03 9.98 2.03
CA SER A 121 -6.19 9.42 1.35
C SER A 121 -6.70 8.16 2.05
N LYS A 122 -8.00 7.89 1.95
CA LYS A 122 -8.60 6.64 2.43
C LYS A 122 -8.17 5.45 1.59
N LEU A 123 -7.90 4.31 2.23
CA LEU A 123 -7.60 3.05 1.54
C LEU A 123 -8.81 2.59 0.72
N ARG A 124 -8.58 2.28 -0.57
CA ARG A 124 -9.60 1.71 -1.45
C ARG A 124 -10.23 0.46 -0.84
N TRP A 125 -9.41 -0.45 -0.32
CA TRP A 125 -9.88 -1.70 0.25
C TRP A 125 -10.97 -1.49 1.32
N ASP A 126 -10.80 -0.49 2.18
CA ASP A 126 -11.78 -0.20 3.24
C ASP A 126 -13.08 0.39 2.70
N ILE A 127 -12.96 1.20 1.64
CA ILE A 127 -14.11 1.79 0.96
C ILE A 127 -14.93 0.68 0.31
N GLU A 128 -14.29 -0.24 -0.41
CA GLU A 128 -14.96 -1.36 -1.09
C GLU A 128 -15.60 -2.33 -0.09
N ARG A 129 -14.91 -2.61 1.03
CA ARG A 129 -15.39 -3.56 2.04
C ARG A 129 -16.46 -2.97 2.96
N PHE A 130 -16.36 -1.69 3.29
CA PHE A 130 -17.25 -1.03 4.23
C PHE A 130 -17.88 0.24 3.61
N PRO A 131 -18.60 0.13 2.48
CA PRO A 131 -19.04 1.29 1.69
C PRO A 131 -19.97 2.26 2.44
N ASN A 132 -20.60 1.78 3.51
CA ASN A 132 -21.55 2.54 4.33
C ASN A 132 -21.02 2.87 5.74
N ALA A 133 -19.75 2.56 6.07
CA ALA A 133 -19.18 2.79 7.40
C ALA A 133 -17.87 3.60 7.32
N PRO A 134 -17.94 4.92 7.07
CA PRO A 134 -16.76 5.77 6.84
C PRO A 134 -15.83 5.88 8.06
N THR A 135 -16.34 5.61 9.26
CA THR A 135 -15.54 5.52 10.49
C THR A 135 -14.58 4.33 10.47
N ARG A 136 -14.79 3.34 9.60
CA ARG A 136 -13.91 2.19 9.43
C ARG A 136 -12.82 2.40 8.38
N TRP A 137 -12.85 3.51 7.64
CA TRP A 137 -11.90 3.76 6.57
C TRP A 137 -10.59 4.32 7.11
N ARG A 138 -9.53 3.52 7.00
CA ARG A 138 -8.14 3.92 7.29
C ARG A 138 -7.65 4.89 6.25
N THR A 139 -6.77 5.78 6.68
CA THR A 139 -5.88 6.49 5.78
C THR A 139 -4.68 5.60 5.42
N VAL A 140 -4.10 5.82 4.24
CA VAL A 140 -2.93 5.09 3.77
C VAL A 140 -1.77 5.18 4.76
N ASP A 141 -1.50 6.37 5.30
CA ASP A 141 -0.43 6.59 6.26
C ASP A 141 -0.56 5.75 7.54
N ALA A 142 -1.77 5.72 8.11
CA ALA A 142 -2.07 4.95 9.30
C ALA A 142 -1.84 3.47 9.06
N PHE A 143 -2.28 2.97 7.90
CA PHE A 143 -2.05 1.59 7.51
C PHE A 143 -0.56 1.28 7.31
N VAL A 144 0.18 2.11 6.56
CA VAL A 144 1.61 1.89 6.32
C VAL A 144 2.40 1.91 7.63
N LEU A 145 2.13 2.88 8.51
CA LEU A 145 2.82 2.98 9.82
C LEU A 145 2.49 1.82 10.74
N GLU A 146 1.23 1.38 10.79
CA GLU A 146 0.86 0.22 11.61
C GLU A 146 1.50 -1.07 11.08
N VAL A 147 1.49 -1.24 9.75
CA VAL A 147 2.05 -2.43 9.14
C VAL A 147 3.56 -2.50 9.36
N LEU A 148 4.24 -1.39 9.07
CA LEU A 148 5.69 -1.26 9.22
C LEU A 148 6.12 -1.33 10.68
N GLY A 149 5.36 -0.72 11.60
CA GLY A 149 5.65 -0.76 13.04
C GLY A 149 5.51 -2.17 13.63
N THR A 150 4.47 -2.92 13.23
CA THR A 150 4.31 -4.33 13.63
C THR A 150 5.42 -5.20 13.02
N PHE A 151 5.80 -4.94 11.77
CA PHE A 151 6.90 -5.64 11.12
C PHE A 151 8.24 -5.36 11.84
N HIS A 152 8.54 -4.10 12.13
CA HIS A 152 9.71 -3.66 12.90
C HIS A 152 9.78 -4.34 14.27
N ALA A 153 8.70 -4.32 15.04
CA ALA A 153 8.63 -4.97 16.34
C ALA A 153 8.88 -6.49 16.25
N GLY A 154 8.32 -7.15 15.23
CA GLY A 154 8.53 -8.58 15.00
C GLY A 154 9.96 -8.93 14.56
N VAL A 155 10.60 -8.08 13.74
CA VAL A 155 12.01 -8.23 13.35
C VAL A 155 12.93 -8.07 14.57
N LEU A 156 12.70 -7.05 15.41
CA LEU A 156 13.46 -6.85 16.65
C LEU A 156 13.22 -7.98 17.65
N GLY A 157 11.97 -8.44 17.79
CA GLY A 157 11.57 -9.57 18.62
C GLY A 157 11.95 -10.95 18.06
N ARG A 158 12.55 -11.01 16.86
CA ARG A 158 12.96 -12.24 16.15
C ARG A 158 11.82 -13.22 15.86
N HIS A 159 10.58 -12.75 15.83
CA HIS A 159 9.43 -13.58 15.53
C HIS A 159 8.37 -12.79 14.77
N ILE A 160 7.96 -13.33 13.63
CA ILE A 160 6.92 -12.75 12.79
C ILE A 160 6.02 -13.88 12.29
N GLU A 161 4.72 -13.66 12.31
CA GLU A 161 3.79 -14.58 11.70
C GLU A 161 4.01 -14.61 10.17
N PRO A 162 4.29 -15.76 9.54
CA PRO A 162 4.48 -15.84 8.08
C PRO A 162 3.30 -15.25 7.30
N THR A 163 2.08 -15.49 7.79
CA THR A 163 0.87 -14.92 7.21
C THR A 163 0.89 -13.40 7.19
N TYR A 164 1.42 -12.77 8.24
CA TYR A 164 1.48 -11.33 8.36
C TYR A 164 2.42 -10.71 7.32
N LEU A 165 3.59 -11.31 7.12
CA LEU A 165 4.58 -10.90 6.13
C LEU A 165 3.97 -10.82 4.74
N TRP A 166 3.34 -11.89 4.32
CA TRP A 166 2.79 -12.03 2.99
C TRP A 166 1.49 -11.22 2.81
N THR A 167 0.64 -11.17 3.83
CA THR A 167 -0.63 -10.42 3.81
C THR A 167 -0.44 -8.91 3.77
N PHE A 168 0.49 -8.39 4.58
CA PHE A 168 0.57 -6.97 4.89
C PHE A 168 1.87 -6.34 4.44
N VAL A 169 3.00 -7.01 4.68
CA VAL A 169 4.32 -6.43 4.39
C VAL A 169 4.61 -6.48 2.89
N ALA A 170 4.46 -7.63 2.24
CA ALA A 170 4.74 -7.77 0.80
C ALA A 170 3.99 -6.74 -0.08
N PRO A 171 2.68 -6.47 0.12
CA PRO A 171 1.97 -5.40 -0.58
C PRO A 171 2.56 -3.99 -0.45
N LEU A 172 3.27 -3.69 0.64
CA LEU A 172 3.88 -2.36 0.82
C LEU A 172 4.89 -2.02 -0.27
N ARG A 173 5.44 -3.00 -0.98
CA ARG A 173 6.32 -2.78 -2.12
C ARG A 173 5.72 -1.83 -3.16
N PHE A 174 4.41 -1.95 -3.41
CA PHE A 174 3.72 -1.22 -4.48
C PHE A 174 2.94 0.00 -4.00
N ILE A 175 2.89 0.23 -2.68
CA ILE A 175 1.96 1.21 -2.09
C ILE A 175 2.20 2.64 -2.60
N HIS A 176 3.44 3.02 -2.92
CA HIS A 176 3.75 4.36 -3.41
C HIS A 176 3.18 4.63 -4.82
N ILE A 177 3.12 3.61 -5.68
CA ILE A 177 2.48 3.67 -7.01
C ILE A 177 0.97 3.68 -6.83
N ASP A 178 0.45 2.77 -6.00
CA ASP A 178 -0.97 2.65 -5.70
C ASP A 178 -1.56 3.99 -5.29
N ILE A 179 -0.92 4.67 -4.34
CA ILE A 179 -1.43 5.94 -3.80
C ILE A 179 -1.36 7.04 -4.84
N SER A 180 -0.37 7.02 -5.73
CA SER A 180 -0.19 8.04 -6.76
C SER A 180 -1.29 7.89 -7.81
N ALA A 181 -1.53 6.66 -8.27
CA ALA A 181 -2.64 6.35 -9.17
C ALA A 181 -3.99 6.62 -8.50
N TRP A 182 -4.13 6.30 -7.22
CA TRP A 182 -5.35 6.49 -6.44
C TRP A 182 -5.73 7.96 -6.31
N VAL A 183 -4.78 8.83 -5.97
CA VAL A 183 -5.04 10.27 -5.86
C VAL A 183 -5.46 10.85 -7.21
N VAL A 184 -4.81 10.46 -8.30
CA VAL A 184 -5.18 10.93 -9.64
C VAL A 184 -6.58 10.45 -10.03
N TYR A 185 -6.89 9.18 -9.77
CA TYR A 185 -8.23 8.64 -9.97
C TYR A 185 -9.25 9.39 -9.13
N CYS A 186 -9.00 9.58 -7.83
CA CYS A 186 -9.90 10.30 -6.95
C CYS A 186 -10.05 11.78 -7.33
N THR A 187 -9.07 12.39 -7.99
CA THR A 187 -9.16 13.79 -8.43
C THR A 187 -10.03 13.93 -9.68
N ASN A 188 -9.85 13.04 -10.65
CA ASN A 188 -10.68 12.99 -11.85
C ASN A 188 -10.91 11.53 -12.28
N PRO A 189 -11.98 10.90 -11.77
CA PRO A 189 -12.27 9.49 -12.04
C PRO A 189 -12.59 9.18 -13.50
N SER A 190 -13.07 10.18 -14.25
CA SER A 190 -13.35 10.08 -15.68
C SER A 190 -12.09 10.19 -16.54
N SER A 191 -10.96 10.57 -15.94
CA SER A 191 -9.68 10.65 -16.63
C SER A 191 -8.97 9.31 -16.66
N GLU A 192 -8.30 9.04 -17.78
CA GLU A 192 -7.42 7.89 -17.97
C GLU A 192 -5.98 8.16 -17.46
N SER A 193 -5.71 9.35 -16.90
CA SER A 193 -4.37 9.76 -16.43
C SER A 193 -3.78 8.80 -15.39
N TRP A 194 -4.59 8.20 -14.52
CA TRP A 194 -4.11 7.21 -13.56
C TRP A 194 -3.59 5.94 -14.25
N LYS A 195 -4.16 5.56 -15.41
CA LYS A 195 -3.66 4.43 -16.22
C LYS A 195 -2.31 4.74 -16.85
N THR A 196 -1.99 6.01 -17.07
CA THR A 196 -0.66 6.42 -17.54
C THR A 196 0.39 6.22 -16.46
N ILE A 197 0.09 6.58 -15.20
CA ILE A 197 0.97 6.31 -14.04
C ILE A 197 1.26 4.81 -13.95
N TRP A 198 0.21 3.99 -14.09
CA TRP A 198 0.36 2.53 -14.02
C TRP A 198 1.17 1.97 -15.18
N ARG A 199 0.92 2.41 -16.41
CA ARG A 199 1.68 2.00 -17.59
C ARG A 199 3.15 2.37 -17.49
N GLN A 200 3.46 3.55 -16.94
CA GLN A 200 4.84 3.96 -16.68
C GLN A 200 5.51 3.02 -15.67
N PHE A 201 4.83 2.74 -14.56
CA PHE A 201 5.30 1.75 -13.58
C PHE A 201 5.52 0.37 -14.22
N GLU A 202 4.60 -0.16 -15.01
CA GLU A 202 4.76 -1.46 -15.68
C GLU A 202 5.94 -1.50 -16.66
N GLN A 203 6.26 -0.37 -17.28
CA GLN A 203 7.40 -0.26 -18.19
C GLN A 203 8.72 -0.23 -17.42
N THR A 204 8.77 0.47 -16.28
CA THR A 204 9.99 0.65 -15.48
C THR A 204 10.25 -0.54 -14.55
N ASP A 205 9.22 -0.99 -13.84
CA ASP A 205 9.31 -1.93 -12.73
C ASP A 205 8.45 -3.19 -12.94
N GLY A 206 7.63 -3.23 -13.99
CA GLY A 206 6.77 -4.38 -14.30
C GLY A 206 7.51 -5.71 -14.51
N PRO A 207 8.76 -5.76 -15.04
CA PRO A 207 9.55 -7.00 -15.02
C PRO A 207 9.83 -7.51 -13.60
N ALA A 208 10.13 -6.61 -12.66
CA ALA A 208 10.33 -6.95 -11.25
C ALA A 208 9.00 -7.30 -10.57
N GLY A 209 7.91 -6.60 -10.89
CA GLY A 209 6.55 -6.94 -10.43
C GLY A 209 6.11 -8.33 -10.87
N ARG A 210 6.33 -8.70 -12.13
CA ARG A 210 6.02 -10.04 -12.66
C ARG A 210 6.92 -11.14 -12.09
N ALA A 211 8.19 -10.84 -11.82
CA ALA A 211 9.07 -11.78 -11.12
C ALA A 211 8.58 -12.01 -9.68
N TRP A 212 8.11 -10.95 -9.02
CA TRP A 212 7.46 -11.02 -7.72
C TRP A 212 6.17 -11.83 -7.74
N GLU A 213 5.33 -11.68 -8.76
CA GLU A 213 4.18 -12.57 -8.98
C GLU A 213 4.60 -14.02 -9.17
N GLY A 214 5.68 -14.26 -9.91
CA GLY A 214 6.25 -15.61 -10.08
C GLY A 214 6.68 -16.23 -8.75
N ILE A 215 7.31 -15.45 -7.87
CA ILE A 215 7.67 -15.86 -6.51
C ILE A 215 6.39 -16.13 -5.69
N ILE A 216 5.43 -15.21 -5.70
CA ILE A 216 4.13 -15.36 -5.02
C ILE A 216 3.39 -16.63 -5.53
N HIS A 217 3.42 -16.89 -6.84
CA HIS A 217 2.82 -18.05 -7.47
C HIS A 217 3.53 -19.36 -7.14
N ALA A 218 4.85 -19.36 -6.95
CA ALA A 218 5.59 -20.52 -6.49
C ALA A 218 5.16 -20.96 -5.07
N HIS A 219 4.59 -20.06 -4.28
CA HIS A 219 4.04 -20.34 -2.94
C HIS A 219 2.51 -20.65 -2.94
N ARG A 220 1.88 -20.86 -4.12
CA ARG A 220 0.41 -20.98 -4.34
C ARG A 220 -0.35 -21.90 -3.39
N GLY A 221 0.21 -23.03 -2.98
CA GLY A 221 -0.50 -24.00 -2.13
C GLY A 221 -0.83 -23.50 -0.72
N SER A 222 -0.12 -22.49 -0.22
CA SER A 222 -0.43 -21.83 1.07
C SER A 222 -1.34 -20.62 0.88
N TRP A 223 -1.33 -20.00 -0.30
CA TRP A 223 -1.84 -18.65 -0.50
C TRP A 223 -3.34 -18.52 -0.55
N ASP A 224 -4.14 -19.43 -1.12
CA ASP A 224 -5.61 -19.25 -1.10
C ASP A 224 -6.16 -19.13 0.34
N ARG A 225 -5.53 -19.87 1.27
CA ARG A 225 -5.82 -19.76 2.71
C ARG A 225 -5.26 -18.47 3.31
N LEU A 226 -4.02 -18.09 2.97
CA LEU A 226 -3.41 -16.85 3.44
C LEU A 226 -4.10 -15.61 2.87
N LEU A 227 -4.67 -15.65 1.68
CA LEU A 227 -5.38 -14.57 0.99
C LEU A 227 -6.79 -14.42 1.60
N ALA A 228 -7.51 -15.52 1.83
CA ALA A 228 -8.76 -15.48 2.59
C ALA A 228 -8.53 -15.03 4.04
N GLN A 229 -7.42 -15.42 4.65
CA GLN A 229 -7.00 -14.94 5.98
C GLN A 229 -6.57 -13.49 5.94
N ALA A 230 -5.83 -13.05 4.92
CA ALA A 230 -5.42 -11.68 4.67
C ALA A 230 -6.63 -10.76 4.63
N GLN A 231 -7.62 -11.14 3.83
CA GLN A 231 -8.90 -10.45 3.75
C GLN A 231 -9.57 -10.38 5.12
N ARG A 232 -9.51 -11.42 5.97
CA ARG A 232 -10.06 -11.38 7.34
C ARG A 232 -9.24 -10.49 8.27
N GLU A 233 -7.91 -10.61 8.27
CA GLU A 233 -6.97 -9.89 9.13
C GLU A 233 -6.99 -8.38 8.84
N ILE A 234 -6.97 -7.99 7.57
CA ILE A 234 -7.05 -6.59 7.11
C ILE A 234 -8.36 -5.94 7.58
N GLY A 235 -9.43 -6.73 7.77
CA GLY A 235 -10.72 -6.25 8.26
C GLY A 235 -10.86 -6.19 9.79
N LYS A 236 -9.84 -6.56 10.58
CA LYS A 236 -9.91 -6.55 12.05
C LYS A 236 -9.87 -5.15 12.65
N GLU A 237 -10.56 -4.97 13.77
CA GLU A 237 -10.65 -3.69 14.49
C GLU A 237 -9.31 -3.10 14.94
N ARG A 238 -8.30 -3.94 15.20
CA ARG A 238 -6.96 -3.44 15.59
C ARG A 238 -6.35 -2.52 14.54
N PHE A 239 -6.66 -2.80 13.26
CA PHE A 239 -6.22 -2.00 12.14
C PHE A 239 -7.16 -0.83 11.84
N VAL A 240 -8.40 -0.84 12.32
CA VAL A 240 -9.33 0.28 12.14
C VAL A 240 -8.91 1.42 13.07
N PRO A 241 -8.73 2.67 12.59
CA PRO A 241 -8.37 3.76 13.47
C PRO A 241 -9.49 3.91 14.50
N ARG A 242 -9.18 3.62 15.76
CA ARG A 242 -10.03 4.05 16.85
C ARG A 242 -10.05 5.56 16.78
N ALA A 243 -11.21 6.15 16.54
CA ALA A 243 -11.39 7.57 16.76
C ALA A 243 -10.84 7.84 18.16
N ARG A 244 -9.71 8.56 18.26
CA ARG A 244 -9.28 9.12 19.53
C ARG A 244 -10.47 9.95 19.98
N THR A 245 -11.21 9.44 20.96
CA THR A 245 -12.18 10.22 21.71
C THR A 245 -11.38 11.42 22.18
N VAL A 246 -11.67 12.57 21.57
CA VAL A 246 -11.14 13.84 22.05
C VAL A 246 -11.77 13.98 23.41
N GLY A 247 -11.00 13.64 24.45
CA GLY A 247 -11.29 14.04 25.81
C GLY A 247 -11.51 15.53 25.77
N ARG A 248 -12.71 15.94 26.16
CA ARG A 248 -13.02 17.33 26.46
C ARG A 248 -11.95 17.87 27.40
N PHE A 249 -11.27 18.92 26.97
CA PHE A 249 -10.70 19.94 27.83
C PHE A 249 -11.23 21.27 27.32
#